data_AF-J1E7W1-F1
#
_entry.id   AF-J1E7W1-F1
#
_cell.length_a   1.000
_cell.length_b   1.000
_cell.length_c   1.000
_cell.angle_alpha   90.00
_cell.angle_beta   90.00
_cell.angle_gamma   90.00
#
_symmetry.space_group_name_H-M   'P 1'
#
loop_
_entity.id
_entity.type
_entity.pdbx_description
1 polymer ?
#
loop_
_entity_poly.entity_id
_entity_poly.type
_entity_poly.pdbx_seq_one_letter_code
_entity_poly.pdbx_strand_id
1 'polypeptide(L)'
;MNSGSDDVNALARDQVRRALTAAKNDKRWGWQEVSELLTELGIDQTPNNLTTKQSRGAFKASDFLLLLRSMGVTQLDLSTLEIPGLAPATRKVEANKKARLTKPG
;
A
#
# COMPACT_ATOMS: atom_id res chain seq x y z
N MET A 1 -18.55 17.27 -7.29
CA MET A 1 -17.10 17.52 -7.15
C MET A 1 -16.57 16.54 -6.11
N ASN A 2 -16.01 15.41 -6.54
CA ASN A 2 -15.49 14.33 -5.67
C ASN A 2 -13.97 14.11 -5.86
N SER A 3 -13.32 15.06 -6.56
CA SER A 3 -11.97 14.93 -7.14
C SER A 3 -10.90 14.63 -6.10
N GLY A 4 -10.99 15.21 -4.89
CA GLY A 4 -9.95 15.05 -3.88
C GLY A 4 -9.79 13.62 -3.32
N SER A 5 -10.85 12.80 -3.27
CA SER A 5 -10.72 11.42 -2.76
C SER A 5 -10.19 10.45 -3.82
N ASP A 6 -10.53 10.69 -5.08
CA ASP A 6 -10.07 9.90 -6.21
C ASP A 6 -8.56 10.13 -6.44
N ASP A 7 -8.09 11.35 -6.24
CA ASP A 7 -6.67 11.72 -6.32
C ASP A 7 -5.83 11.02 -5.23
N VAL A 8 -6.31 11.00 -3.98
CA VAL A 8 -5.60 10.31 -2.88
C VAL A 8 -5.52 8.80 -3.10
N ASN A 9 -6.61 8.19 -3.58
CA ASN A 9 -6.63 6.78 -3.92
C ASN A 9 -5.70 6.44 -5.09
N ALA A 10 -5.58 7.33 -6.08
CA ALA A 10 -4.64 7.17 -7.18
C ALA A 10 -3.19 7.19 -6.69
N LEU A 11 -2.83 8.15 -5.82
CA LEU A 11 -1.49 8.24 -5.22
C LEU A 11 -1.12 6.98 -4.43
N ALA A 12 -2.06 6.44 -3.66
CA ALA A 12 -1.86 5.19 -2.91
C ALA A 12 -1.63 3.99 -3.85
N ARG A 13 -2.42 3.87 -4.94
CA ARG A 13 -2.26 2.81 -5.95
C ARG A 13 -0.89 2.89 -6.63
N ASP A 14 -0.44 4.09 -6.97
CA ASP A 14 0.88 4.31 -7.57
C ASP A 14 2.01 3.93 -6.60
N GLN A 15 1.86 4.22 -5.32
CA GLN A 15 2.84 3.82 -4.31
C GLN A 15 2.92 2.29 -4.17
N VAL A 16 1.77 1.60 -4.14
CA VAL A 16 1.72 0.13 -4.15
C VAL A 16 2.44 -0.44 -5.38
N ARG A 17 2.17 0.13 -6.57
CA ARG A 17 2.82 -0.30 -7.81
C ARG A 17 4.34 -0.14 -7.74
N ARG A 18 4.83 1.00 -7.24
CA ARG A 18 6.27 1.28 -7.07
C ARG A 18 6.92 0.32 -6.08
N ALA A 19 6.30 0.11 -4.93
CA ALA A 19 6.82 -0.80 -3.90
C ALA A 19 6.97 -2.24 -4.42
N LEU A 20 5.98 -2.75 -5.15
CA LEU A 20 6.05 -4.10 -5.75
C LEU A 20 7.11 -4.18 -6.86
N THR A 21 7.26 -3.13 -7.67
CA THR A 21 8.33 -3.09 -8.69
C THR A 21 9.71 -3.13 -8.04
N ALA A 22 9.95 -2.30 -7.02
CA ALA A 22 11.21 -2.27 -6.29
C ALA A 22 11.49 -3.64 -5.64
N ALA A 23 10.52 -4.21 -4.93
CA ALA A 23 10.65 -5.50 -4.27
C ALA A 23 11.02 -6.64 -5.23
N LYS A 24 10.40 -6.68 -6.41
CA LYS A 24 10.74 -7.64 -7.46
C LYS A 24 12.14 -7.40 -8.03
N ASN A 25 12.51 -6.16 -8.29
CA ASN A 25 13.80 -5.81 -8.85
C ASN A 25 14.96 -6.16 -7.91
N ASP A 26 14.80 -5.95 -6.60
CA ASP A 26 15.79 -6.31 -5.59
C ASP A 26 16.09 -7.82 -5.58
N LYS A 27 15.08 -8.64 -5.84
CA LYS A 27 15.20 -10.10 -5.98
C LYS A 27 15.55 -10.57 -7.40
N ARG A 28 15.49 -9.67 -8.39
CA ARG A 28 15.54 -9.98 -9.83
C ARG A 28 14.46 -10.99 -10.25
N TRP A 29 13.26 -10.85 -9.70
CA TRP A 29 12.13 -11.74 -9.96
C TRP A 29 11.13 -11.15 -10.95
N GLY A 30 10.57 -12.02 -11.79
CA GLY A 30 9.35 -11.78 -12.54
C GLY A 30 8.10 -12.16 -11.73
N TRP A 31 6.95 -12.10 -12.38
CA TRP A 31 5.70 -12.56 -11.76
C TRP A 31 5.56 -14.09 -11.70
N GLN A 32 6.40 -14.80 -12.45
CA GLN A 32 6.47 -16.27 -12.43
C GLN A 32 7.02 -16.76 -11.09
N GLU A 33 8.18 -16.25 -10.66
CA GLU A 33 8.83 -16.64 -9.40
C GLU A 33 7.97 -16.26 -8.19
N VAL A 34 7.29 -15.10 -8.26
CA VAL A 34 6.36 -14.70 -7.20
C VAL A 34 5.15 -15.63 -7.13
N SER A 35 4.60 -16.04 -8.28
CA SER A 35 3.48 -16.99 -8.34
C SER A 35 3.87 -18.35 -7.77
N GLU A 36 5.07 -18.85 -8.10
CA GLU A 36 5.61 -20.10 -7.57
C GLU A 36 5.78 -20.03 -6.04
N LEU A 37 6.38 -18.96 -5.52
CA LEU A 37 6.52 -18.76 -4.09
C LEU A 37 5.17 -18.70 -3.36
N LEU A 38 4.20 -17.96 -3.92
CA LEU A 38 2.86 -17.89 -3.33
C LEU A 38 2.19 -19.27 -3.33
N THR A 39 2.40 -20.08 -4.38
CA THR A 39 1.90 -21.45 -4.47
C THR A 39 2.48 -22.33 -3.37
N GLU A 40 3.80 -22.25 -3.11
CA GLU A 40 4.45 -22.94 -1.99
C GLU A 40 3.90 -22.52 -0.62
N LEU A 41 3.32 -21.32 -0.52
CA LEU A 41 2.67 -20.80 0.67
C LEU A 41 1.15 -21.10 0.73
N GLY A 42 0.62 -21.86 -0.24
CA GLY A 42 -0.81 -22.20 -0.33
C GLY A 42 -1.70 -21.06 -0.84
N ILE A 43 -1.12 -20.05 -1.49
CA ILE A 43 -1.81 -18.89 -2.04
C ILE A 43 -1.84 -19.01 -3.57
N ASP A 44 -2.97 -19.42 -4.13
CA ASP A 44 -3.12 -19.54 -5.58
C ASP A 44 -3.27 -18.16 -6.24
N GLN A 45 -2.22 -17.74 -6.96
CA GLN A 45 -2.20 -16.53 -7.78
C GLN A 45 -1.39 -16.79 -9.05
N THR A 46 -1.99 -16.58 -10.22
CA THR A 46 -1.27 -16.70 -11.49
C THR A 46 -0.44 -15.44 -11.80
N PRO A 47 0.63 -15.55 -12.61
CA PRO A 47 1.44 -14.38 -12.99
C PRO A 47 0.64 -13.26 -13.67
N ASN A 48 -0.36 -13.64 -14.48
CA ASN A 48 -1.24 -12.67 -15.16
C ASN A 48 -2.18 -11.96 -14.18
N ASN A 49 -2.67 -12.67 -13.15
CA ASN A 49 -3.46 -12.08 -12.08
C ASN A 49 -2.64 -11.02 -11.32
N LEU A 50 -1.42 -11.36 -10.92
CA LEU A 50 -0.50 -10.46 -10.23
C LEU A 50 -0.15 -9.23 -11.07
N THR A 51 0.11 -9.42 -12.36
CA THR A 51 0.34 -8.33 -13.33
C THR A 51 -0.85 -7.37 -13.37
N THR A 52 -2.07 -7.90 -13.48
CA THR A 52 -3.30 -7.11 -13.52
C THR A 52 -3.53 -6.35 -12.21
N LYS A 53 -3.33 -7.01 -11.06
CA LYS A 53 -3.46 -6.39 -9.74
C LYS A 53 -2.44 -5.26 -9.53
N GLN A 54 -1.19 -5.46 -9.94
CA GLN A 54 -0.15 -4.42 -9.89
C GLN A 54 -0.53 -3.22 -10.75
N SER A 55 -0.93 -3.44 -12.01
CA SER A 55 -1.31 -2.36 -12.93
C SER A 55 -2.45 -1.50 -12.36
N ARG A 56 -3.41 -2.13 -11.68
CA ARG A 56 -4.56 -1.44 -11.05
C ARG A 56 -4.27 -0.91 -9.65
N GLY A 57 -3.13 -1.26 -9.03
CA GLY A 57 -2.86 -1.03 -7.61
C GLY A 57 -3.93 -1.65 -6.69
N ALA A 58 -4.60 -2.71 -7.15
CA ALA A 58 -5.82 -3.24 -6.54
C ALA A 58 -5.53 -4.50 -5.70
N PHE A 59 -4.70 -4.35 -4.67
CA PHE A 59 -4.46 -5.41 -3.69
C PHE A 59 -5.28 -5.17 -2.44
N LYS A 60 -5.81 -6.25 -1.86
CA LYS A 60 -6.21 -6.22 -0.45
C LYS A 60 -4.96 -5.98 0.39
N ALA A 61 -5.10 -5.26 1.51
CA ALA A 61 -3.98 -4.96 2.40
C ALA A 61 -3.24 -6.23 2.86
N SER A 62 -3.98 -7.29 3.18
CA SER A 62 -3.42 -8.61 3.52
C SER A 62 -2.52 -9.17 2.42
N ASP A 63 -3.01 -9.18 1.18
CA ASP A 63 -2.32 -9.77 0.02
C ASP A 63 -1.05 -8.96 -0.28
N PHE A 64 -1.14 -7.63 -0.19
CA PHE A 64 -0.02 -6.72 -0.38
C PHE A 64 1.10 -6.96 0.64
N LEU A 65 0.76 -7.07 1.93
CA LEU A 65 1.73 -7.33 2.99
C LEU A 65 2.41 -8.71 2.81
N LEU A 66 1.63 -9.74 2.49
CA LEU A 66 2.16 -11.08 2.23
C LEU A 66 3.12 -11.08 1.04
N LEU A 67 2.77 -10.40 -0.06
CA LEU A 67 3.63 -10.24 -1.24
C LEU A 67 4.95 -9.56 -0.90
N LEU A 68 4.89 -8.41 -0.21
CA LEU A 68 6.08 -7.68 0.22
C LEU A 68 6.99 -8.55 1.08
N ARG A 69 6.42 -9.23 2.09
CA ARG A 69 7.19 -10.09 2.99
C ARG A 69 7.83 -11.27 2.25
N SER A 70 7.11 -11.86 1.29
CA SER A 70 7.55 -12.97 0.45
C SER A 70 8.73 -12.56 -0.44
N MET A 71 8.73 -11.32 -0.94
CA MET A 71 9.85 -10.74 -1.69
C MET A 71 10.98 -10.20 -0.78
N GLY A 72 10.89 -10.39 0.54
CA GLY A 72 11.93 -10.00 1.49
C GLY A 72 11.90 -8.53 1.91
N VAL A 73 10.83 -7.79 1.60
CA VAL A 73 10.64 -6.43 2.11
C VAL A 73 10.28 -6.50 3.59
N THR A 74 11.12 -5.89 4.42
CA THR A 74 10.96 -5.83 5.88
C THR A 74 10.48 -4.47 6.38
N GLN A 75 10.68 -3.43 5.57
CA GLN A 75 10.27 -2.06 5.88
C GLN A 75 9.60 -1.43 4.66
N LEU A 76 8.44 -0.81 4.89
CA LEU A 76 7.77 0.01 3.89
C LEU A 76 7.99 1.48 4.25
N ASP A 77 8.73 2.19 3.40
CA ASP A 77 8.89 3.63 3.55
C ASP A 77 7.68 4.37 2.97
N LEU A 78 6.98 5.10 3.83
CA LEU A 78 5.83 5.92 3.47
C LEU A 78 6.18 7.42 3.42
N SER A 79 7.43 7.80 3.70
CA SER A 79 7.87 9.20 3.68
C SER A 79 7.68 9.87 2.32
N THR A 80 7.71 9.07 1.25
CA THR A 80 7.53 9.55 -0.13
C THR A 80 6.06 9.63 -0.56
N LEU A 81 5.11 9.22 0.28
CA LEU A 81 3.68 9.28 -0.02
C LEU A 81 3.11 10.63 0.40
N GLU A 82 3.21 11.61 -0.50
CA GLU A 82 2.64 12.93 -0.29
C GLU A 82 1.12 12.93 -0.51
N ILE A 83 0.35 13.03 0.58
CA ILE A 83 -1.12 13.12 0.53
C ILE A 83 -1.51 14.59 0.75
N PRO A 84 -2.04 15.30 -0.27
CA PRO A 84 -2.48 16.67 -0.13
C PRO A 84 -3.50 16.83 1.00
N GLY A 85 -3.24 17.77 1.91
CA GLY A 85 -4.14 18.06 3.03
C GLY A 85 -4.04 17.10 4.23
N LEU A 86 -3.15 16.09 4.22
CA LEU A 86 -3.00 15.16 5.35
C LEU A 86 -2.51 15.85 6.62
N ALA A 87 -1.48 16.69 6.52
CA ALA A 87 -0.93 17.43 7.65
C ALA A 87 -1.96 18.34 8.35
N PRO A 88 -2.69 19.24 7.64
CA PRO A 88 -3.71 20.06 8.29
C PRO A 88 -4.88 19.23 8.85
N ALA A 89 -5.28 18.14 8.19
CA ALA A 89 -6.31 17.24 8.71
C ALA A 89 -5.87 16.58 10.03
N THR A 90 -4.62 16.11 10.11
CA THR A 90 -4.05 15.50 11.32
C THR A 90 -4.06 16.48 12.48
N ARG A 91 -3.57 17.72 12.27
CA ARG A 91 -3.58 18.78 13.29
C ARG A 91 -5.00 19.06 13.81
N LYS A 92 -6.00 19.09 12.93
CA LYS A 92 -7.40 19.30 13.31
C LYS A 92 -7.92 18.15 14.18
N VAL A 93 -7.60 16.91 13.85
CA VAL A 93 -8.00 15.74 14.66
C VAL A 93 -7.32 15.76 16.03
N GLU A 94 -6.03 16.09 16.11
CA GLU A 94 -5.30 16.21 17.37
C GLU A 94 -5.84 17.32 18.27
N ALA A 95 -6.13 18.50 17.70
CA ALA A 95 -6.75 19.61 18.43
C ALA A 95 -8.11 19.20 19.01
N ASN A 96 -8.95 18.52 18.21
CA ASN A 96 -10.24 18.01 18.65
C ASN A 96 -10.11 16.95 19.75
N LYS A 97 -9.13 16.04 19.65
CA LYS A 97 -8.84 15.04 20.69
C LYS A 97 -8.47 15.73 22.00
N LYS A 98 -7.57 16.73 21.95
CA LYS A 98 -7.18 17.52 23.13
C LYS A 98 -8.38 18.22 23.76
N ALA A 99 -9.23 18.87 22.95
CA ALA A 99 -10.43 19.56 23.43
C ALA A 99 -11.45 18.63 24.12
N ARG A 100 -11.58 17.37 23.66
CA ARG A 100 -12.44 16.36 24.31
C ARG A 100 -11.90 15.92 25.66
N LEU A 101 -10.58 15.81 25.80
CA LEU A 101 -9.92 15.39 27.05
C LEU A 101 -9.89 16.49 28.12
N THR A 102 -10.07 17.75 27.74
CA THR A 102 -10.04 18.91 28.66
C THR A 102 -11.41 19.39 29.10
N LYS A 103 -12.51 18.77 28.65
CA LYS A 103 -13.86 19.10 29.16
C LYS A 103 -14.09 18.37 30.49
N PRO A 104 -14.38 19.08 31.60
CA PRO A 104 -14.88 18.43 32.80
C PRO A 104 -16.22 17.76 32.46
N GLY A 105 -16.38 16.51 32.89
CA GLY A 105 -17.68 15.83 32.86
C GLY A 105 -18.68 16.49 33.79
#